data_AF-A0A0Q5XWJ3-F1
#
_entry.id   AF-A0A0Q5XWJ3-F1
#
_cell.length_a   1.000
_cell.length_b   1.000
_cell.length_c   1.000
_cell.angle_alpha   90.00
_cell.angle_beta   90.00
_cell.angle_gamma   90.00
#
_symmetry.space_group_name_H-M   'P 1'
#
loop_
_entity.id
_entity.type
_entity.pdbx_description
1 polymer ?
#
loop_
_entity_poly.entity_id
_entity_poly.type
_entity_poly.pdbx_seq_one_letter_code
_entity_poly.pdbx_strand_id
1 'polypeptide(L)'
;MAKLPDDFSLQAFPIESAISEGRTEDARRLLVEILLTGNASKVTQKLAAEMLSPKPRKRGRRKTLRQYWFEIGEHFHDLRRRGAKYEDAMRITAEKFCYSEGHVKNAVSEFDAAKAAHDEATRDLP
;
A
#
# COMPACT_ATOMS: atom_id res chain seq x y z
N MET A 1 16.92 -21.62 -16.49
CA MET A 1 16.32 -20.70 -15.51
C MET A 1 15.99 -19.40 -16.25
N ALA A 2 14.74 -18.94 -16.20
CA ALA A 2 14.35 -17.69 -16.84
C ALA A 2 15.10 -16.52 -16.19
N LYS A 3 15.67 -15.62 -16.99
CA LYS A 3 16.26 -14.37 -16.46
C LYS A 3 15.14 -13.53 -15.88
N LEU A 4 15.26 -13.18 -14.60
CA LEU A 4 14.38 -12.19 -13.97
C LEU A 4 14.53 -10.85 -14.71
N PRO A 5 13.47 -10.03 -14.81
CA PRO A 5 13.55 -8.70 -15.40
C PRO A 5 14.66 -7.88 -14.74
N ASP A 6 15.39 -7.07 -15.52
CA ASP A 6 16.52 -6.27 -15.03
C ASP A 6 16.12 -5.26 -13.92
N ASP A 7 14.82 -4.96 -13.82
CA ASP A 7 14.20 -4.10 -12.81
C ASP A 7 13.80 -4.84 -11.52
N PHE A 8 14.00 -6.16 -11.45
CA PHE A 8 13.60 -7.00 -10.32
C PHE A 8 14.81 -7.45 -9.51
N SER A 9 14.87 -7.05 -8.25
CA SER A 9 15.94 -7.48 -7.33
C SER A 9 15.37 -8.07 -6.05
N LEU A 10 15.65 -9.36 -5.83
CA LEU A 10 15.32 -10.06 -4.59
C LEU A 10 15.95 -9.39 -3.36
N GLN A 11 17.09 -8.71 -3.53
CA GLN A 11 17.77 -7.96 -2.48
C GLN A 11 17.08 -6.64 -2.14
N ALA A 12 16.28 -6.08 -3.05
CA ALA A 12 15.61 -4.79 -2.85
C ALA A 12 14.28 -4.90 -2.09
N PHE A 13 13.62 -6.07 -2.13
CA PHE A 13 12.32 -6.27 -1.47
C PHE A 13 12.29 -5.89 0.01
N PRO A 14 13.24 -6.34 0.86
CA PRO A 14 13.23 -5.98 2.27
C PRO A 14 13.40 -4.48 2.51
N ILE A 15 14.17 -3.82 1.64
CA ILE A 15 14.45 -2.37 1.72
C ILE A 15 13.19 -1.60 1.30
N GLU A 16 12.55 -1.98 0.19
CA GLU A 16 11.33 -1.34 -0.30
C GLU A 16 10.15 -1.50 0.68
N SER A 17 9.99 -2.68 1.29
CA SER A 17 8.99 -2.91 2.35
C SER A 17 9.22 -1.95 3.52
N ALA A 18 10.45 -1.90 4.04
CA ALA A 18 10.80 -1.02 5.15
C ALA A 18 10.59 0.47 4.83
N ILE A 19 10.87 0.91 3.58
CA ILE A 19 10.59 2.28 3.13
C ILE A 19 9.08 2.55 3.06
N SER A 20 8.28 1.60 2.56
CA SER A 20 6.82 1.75 2.42
C SER A 20 6.10 1.84 3.77
N GLU A 21 6.62 1.13 4.78
CA GLU A 21 6.13 1.12 6.15
C GLU A 21 6.61 2.32 6.99
N GLY A 22 7.49 3.16 6.44
CA GLY A 22 8.07 4.31 7.14
C GLY A 22 9.20 3.95 8.12
N ARG A 23 9.69 2.71 8.12
CA ARG A 23 10.84 2.25 8.91
C ARG A 23 12.16 2.62 8.21
N THR A 24 12.43 3.92 8.12
CA THR A 24 13.55 4.46 7.34
C THR A 24 14.93 4.09 7.88
N GLU A 25 15.06 3.91 9.20
CA GLU A 25 16.34 3.50 9.83
C GLU A 25 16.68 2.03 9.52
N ASP A 26 15.69 1.14 9.58
CA ASP A 26 15.86 -0.27 9.20
C ASP A 26 16.23 -0.39 7.72
N ALA A 27 15.53 0.37 6.86
CA ALA A 27 15.84 0.43 5.44
C ALA A 27 17.27 0.90 5.18
N ARG A 28 17.77 1.91 5.91
CA ARG A 28 19.18 2.35 5.80
C ARG A 28 20.15 1.26 6.21
N ARG A 29 19.90 0.58 7.32
CA ARG A 29 20.80 -0.48 7.81
C ARG A 29 20.94 -1.61 6.80
N LEU A 30 19.81 -2.11 6.30
CA LEU A 30 19.77 -3.16 5.28
C LEU A 30 20.43 -2.72 3.97
N LEU A 31 20.20 -1.46 3.57
CA LEU A 31 20.84 -0.90 2.39
C LEU A 31 22.38 -0.83 2.54
N VAL A 32 22.88 -0.35 3.68
CA VAL A 32 24.31 -0.26 3.97
C VAL A 32 24.94 -1.65 3.99
N GLU A 33 24.28 -2.62 4.63
CA GLU A 33 24.75 -4.01 4.67
C GLU A 33 24.94 -4.57 3.26
N ILE A 34 23.96 -4.40 2.37
CA ILE A 34 24.05 -4.88 0.99
C ILE A 34 25.10 -4.10 0.20
N LEU A 35 25.23 -2.79 0.38
CA LEU A 35 26.26 -1.98 -0.31
C LEU A 35 27.68 -2.40 0.11
N LEU A 36 27.90 -2.72 1.39
CA LEU A 36 29.20 -3.16 1.89
C LEU A 36 29.65 -4.51 1.33
N THR A 37 28.72 -5.36 0.87
CA THR A 37 29.08 -6.64 0.21
C THR A 37 29.72 -6.45 -1.17
N GLY A 38 29.63 -5.25 -1.77
CA GLY A 38 30.14 -4.97 -3.12
C GLY A 38 29.32 -5.56 -4.26
N ASN A 39 28.28 -6.36 -3.97
CA ASN A 39 27.45 -7.06 -4.95
C ASN A 39 26.03 -6.47 -5.07
N ALA A 40 25.86 -5.20 -4.75
CA ALA A 40 24.56 -4.53 -4.77
C ALA A 40 24.00 -4.45 -6.20
N SER A 41 22.77 -4.93 -6.38
CA SER A 41 22.06 -4.85 -7.66
C SER A 41 21.80 -3.41 -8.11
N LYS A 42 21.57 -3.20 -9.43
CA LYS A 42 21.24 -1.86 -9.99
C LYS A 42 20.06 -1.19 -9.29
N VAL A 43 19.04 -1.98 -8.92
CA VAL A 43 17.86 -1.51 -8.18
C VAL A 43 18.25 -1.02 -6.78
N THR A 44 19.08 -1.79 -6.06
CA THR A 44 19.59 -1.41 -4.73
C THR A 44 20.44 -0.14 -4.80
N GLN A 45 21.28 0.02 -5.82
CA GLN A 45 22.09 1.23 -6.02
C GLN A 45 21.22 2.45 -6.31
N LYS A 46 20.15 2.28 -7.10
CA LYS A 46 19.16 3.34 -7.37
C LYS A 46 18.43 3.75 -6.09
N LEU A 47 17.98 2.79 -5.28
CA LEU A 47 17.37 3.06 -3.97
C LEU A 47 18.33 3.83 -3.05
N ALA A 48 19.61 3.44 -3.04
CA ALA A 48 20.63 4.17 -2.28
C ALA A 48 20.78 5.63 -2.75
N ALA A 49 20.85 5.85 -4.06
CA ALA A 49 20.92 7.18 -4.64
C ALA A 49 19.69 8.04 -4.27
N GLU A 50 18.49 7.47 -4.29
CA GLU A 50 17.25 8.16 -3.91
C GLU A 50 17.18 8.46 -2.40
N MET A 51 17.78 7.61 -1.55
CA MET A 51 17.86 7.85 -0.10
C MET A 51 18.91 8.91 0.27
N LEU A 52 20.05 8.94 -0.42
CA LEU A 52 21.14 9.89 -0.18
C LEU A 52 20.85 11.27 -0.78
N SER A 53 20.20 11.30 -1.94
CA SER A 53 19.81 12.53 -2.63
C SER A 53 18.30 12.50 -2.91
N PRO A 54 17.46 12.72 -1.87
CA PRO A 54 16.03 12.74 -2.06
C PRO A 54 15.67 13.88 -3.00
N LYS A 55 15.16 13.55 -4.20
CA LYS A 55 14.63 14.56 -5.13
C LYS A 55 13.66 15.46 -4.37
N PRO A 56 13.69 16.79 -4.58
CA PRO A 56 12.77 17.71 -3.94
C PRO A 56 11.34 17.21 -4.20
N ARG A 57 10.68 16.72 -3.15
CA ARG A 57 9.32 16.19 -3.26
C ARG A 57 8.45 17.32 -3.81
N LYS A 58 7.72 17.05 -4.89
CA LYS A 58 6.69 17.98 -5.39
C LYS A 58 5.86 18.43 -4.18
N ARG A 59 5.86 19.73 -3.87
CA ARG A 59 5.08 20.28 -2.77
C ARG A 59 3.61 19.98 -3.03
N GLY A 60 3.08 19.06 -2.24
CA GLY A 60 1.70 18.59 -2.30
C GLY A 60 1.54 17.46 -1.30
N ARG A 61 0.51 17.52 -0.47
CA ARG A 61 0.14 16.41 0.42
C ARG A 61 -0.13 15.20 -0.47
N ARG A 62 0.72 14.17 -0.41
CA ARG A 62 0.35 12.86 -0.98
C ARG A 62 -0.98 12.49 -0.31
N LYS A 63 -2.02 12.22 -1.10
CA LYS A 63 -3.27 11.68 -0.59
C LYS A 63 -2.92 10.30 -0.01
N THR A 64 -2.66 10.26 1.29
CA THR A 64 -2.60 8.99 2.02
C THR A 64 -4.01 8.43 2.05
N LEU A 65 -4.14 7.14 1.78
CA LEU A 65 -5.42 6.44 1.96
C LEU A 65 -5.91 6.68 3.39
N ARG A 66 -7.23 6.74 3.54
CA ARG A 66 -7.82 6.99 4.86
C ARG A 66 -7.45 5.88 5.82
N GLN A 67 -7.24 6.20 7.08
CA GLN A 67 -6.98 5.18 8.08
C GLN A 67 -8.17 4.21 8.13
N TYR A 68 -7.89 2.91 8.15
CA TYR A 68 -8.87 1.82 8.19
C TYR A 68 -9.81 1.71 6.97
N TRP A 69 -9.47 2.28 5.82
CA TRP A 69 -10.32 2.22 4.63
C TRP A 69 -10.67 0.78 4.21
N PHE A 70 -9.70 -0.13 4.35
CA PHE A 70 -9.86 -1.54 3.97
C PHE A 70 -10.81 -2.28 4.90
N GLU A 71 -10.59 -2.17 6.21
CA GLU A 71 -11.37 -2.85 7.25
C GLU A 71 -12.80 -2.32 7.29
N ILE A 72 -12.99 -1.01 7.08
CA ILE A 72 -14.31 -0.39 6.96
C ILE A 72 -15.06 -0.93 5.74
N GLY A 73 -14.39 -0.97 4.57
CA GLY A 73 -14.98 -1.49 3.34
C GLY A 73 -15.33 -2.98 3.43
N GLU A 74 -14.42 -3.79 3.94
CA GLU A 74 -14.64 -5.23 4.14
C GLU A 74 -15.80 -5.49 5.10
N HIS A 75 -15.84 -4.80 6.24
CA HIS A 75 -16.91 -4.98 7.23
C HIS A 75 -18.27 -4.56 6.67
N PHE A 76 -18.32 -3.43 5.95
CA PHE A 76 -19.53 -2.98 5.29
C PHE A 76 -20.05 -4.01 4.27
N HIS A 77 -19.16 -4.56 3.43
CA HIS A 77 -19.54 -5.57 2.44
C HIS A 77 -19.90 -6.91 3.08
N ASP A 78 -19.30 -7.28 4.21
CA ASP A 78 -19.73 -8.45 5.00
C ASP A 78 -21.15 -8.27 5.56
N LEU A 79 -21.48 -7.11 6.12
CA LEU A 79 -22.85 -6.80 6.58
C LEU A 79 -23.85 -6.85 5.41
N ARG A 80 -23.49 -6.30 4.26
CA ARG A 80 -24.31 -6.36 3.03
C ARG A 80 -24.49 -7.81 2.54
N ARG A 81 -23.45 -8.64 2.56
CA ARG A 81 -23.51 -10.08 2.22
C ARG A 81 -24.43 -10.86 3.17
N ARG A 82 -24.49 -10.46 4.44
CA ARG A 82 -25.39 -11.03 5.45
C ARG A 82 -26.83 -10.51 5.35
N GLY A 83 -27.15 -9.67 4.37
CA GLY A 83 -28.49 -9.16 4.10
C GLY A 83 -28.84 -7.85 4.81
N ALA A 84 -27.89 -7.18 5.46
CA ALA A 84 -28.16 -5.87 6.05
C ALA A 84 -28.52 -4.83 4.97
N LYS A 85 -29.51 -3.99 5.28
CA LYS A 85 -29.84 -2.82 4.45
C LYS A 85 -28.68 -1.84 4.45
N TYR A 86 -28.58 -1.03 3.39
CA TYR A 86 -27.49 -0.08 3.21
C TYR A 86 -27.35 0.89 4.40
N GLU A 87 -28.46 1.48 4.84
CA GLU A 87 -28.49 2.44 5.95
C GLU A 87 -28.07 1.79 7.27
N ASP A 88 -28.57 0.59 7.56
CA ASP A 88 -28.20 -0.16 8.76
C ASP A 88 -26.72 -0.57 8.76
N ALA A 89 -26.22 -1.08 7.63
CA ALA A 89 -24.81 -1.43 7.48
C ALA A 89 -23.90 -0.21 7.66
N MET A 90 -24.34 0.96 7.19
CA MET A 90 -23.61 2.22 7.32
C MET A 90 -23.55 2.70 8.76
N ARG A 91 -24.69 2.69 9.47
CA ARG A 91 -24.77 3.03 10.89
C ARG A 91 -23.93 2.08 11.75
N ILE A 92 -24.07 0.77 11.56
CA ILE A 92 -23.32 -0.25 12.33
C ILE A 92 -21.81 -0.09 12.11
N THR A 93 -21.39 0.17 10.87
CA THR A 93 -19.97 0.37 10.56
C THR A 93 -19.46 1.69 11.14
N ALA A 94 -20.24 2.77 11.07
CA ALA A 94 -19.91 4.06 11.68
C ALA A 94 -19.73 3.95 13.20
N GLU A 95 -20.65 3.27 13.89
CA GLU A 95 -20.59 3.02 15.33
C GLU A 95 -19.39 2.17 15.71
N LYS A 96 -19.13 1.07 14.98
CA LYS A 96 -18.02 0.16 15.29
C LYS A 96 -16.64 0.81 15.21
N PHE A 97 -16.45 1.66 14.21
CA PHE A 97 -15.16 2.33 13.97
C PHE A 97 -15.12 3.76 14.54
N CYS A 98 -16.15 4.20 15.26
CA CYS A 98 -16.27 5.54 15.86
C CYS A 98 -16.05 6.67 14.85
N TYR A 99 -16.56 6.52 13.62
CA TYR A 99 -16.42 7.50 12.55
C TYR A 99 -17.77 8.04 12.08
N SER A 100 -17.76 9.20 11.43
CA SER A 100 -18.97 9.73 10.78
C SER A 100 -19.33 8.91 9.54
N GLU A 101 -20.63 8.85 9.20
CA GLU A 101 -21.11 8.16 7.99
C GLU A 101 -20.42 8.68 6.72
N GLY A 102 -20.13 9.99 6.66
CA GLY A 102 -19.37 10.58 5.55
C GLY A 102 -17.94 10.02 5.44
N HIS A 103 -17.30 9.70 6.57
CA HIS A 103 -15.99 9.03 6.56
C HIS A 103 -16.11 7.61 6.04
N VAL A 104 -17.10 6.85 6.54
CA VAL A 104 -17.36 5.46 6.14
C VAL A 104 -17.69 5.37 4.65
N LYS A 105 -18.55 6.26 4.14
CA LYS A 105 -18.88 6.33 2.70
C LYS A 105 -17.66 6.52 1.81
N ASN A 106 -16.75 7.42 2.22
CA ASN A 106 -15.52 7.64 1.47
C ASN A 106 -14.58 6.43 1.55
N ALA A 107 -14.45 5.79 2.71
CA ALA A 107 -13.67 4.56 2.88
C ALA A 107 -14.22 3.40 2.02
N VAL A 108 -15.54 3.22 1.97
CA VAL A 108 -16.20 2.24 1.09
C VAL A 108 -15.94 2.56 -0.37
N SER A 109 -16.02 3.82 -0.78
CA SER A 109 -15.70 4.22 -2.16
C SER A 109 -14.23 3.96 -2.53
N GLU A 110 -13.29 4.19 -1.60
CA GLU A 110 -11.87 3.85 -1.79
C GLU A 110 -11.68 2.33 -1.89
N PHE A 111 -12.42 1.56 -1.09
CA PHE A 111 -12.43 0.09 -1.14
C PHE A 111 -12.95 -0.45 -2.48
N ASP A 112 -14.07 0.07 -2.96
CA ASP A 112 -14.67 -0.37 -4.21
C ASP A 112 -13.75 -0.06 -5.40
N ALA A 113 -13.09 1.11 -5.39
CA ALA A 113 -12.10 1.46 -6.42
C ALA A 113 -10.88 0.54 -6.39
N ALA A 114 -10.34 0.24 -5.20
CA ALA A 114 -9.21 -0.68 -5.05
C ALA A 114 -9.57 -2.12 -5.47
N LYS A 115 -10.77 -2.58 -5.11
CA LYS A 115 -11.28 -3.89 -5.49
C LYS A 115 -11.50 -3.99 -7.01
N ALA A 116 -12.11 -2.98 -7.63
CA ALA A 116 -12.29 -2.94 -9.07
C ALA A 116 -10.95 -2.97 -9.83
N ALA A 117 -9.96 -2.19 -9.37
CA ALA A 117 -8.62 -2.20 -9.96
C ALA A 117 -7.92 -3.57 -9.82
N HIS A 118 -8.11 -4.25 -8.68
CA HIS A 118 -7.60 -5.61 -8.48
C HIS A 118 -8.30 -6.62 -9.40
N ASP A 119 -9.63 -6.57 -9.48
CA ASP A 119 -10.43 -7.46 -10.33
C ASP A 119 -10.10 -7.27 -11.82
N GLU A 120 -9.85 -6.03 -12.27
CA GLU A 120 -9.36 -5.72 -13.62
C GLU A 120 -7.95 -6.30 -13.85
N ALA A 121 -7.03 -6.07 -12.93
CA ALA A 121 -5.67 -6.60 -13.02
C ALA A 121 -5.60 -8.14 -13.00
N THR A 122 -6.54 -8.81 -12.33
CA THR A 122 -6.62 -10.28 -12.31
C THR A 122 -7.37 -10.86 -13.50
N ARG A 123 -8.26 -10.09 -14.13
CA ARG A 123 -8.97 -10.50 -15.34
C ARG A 123 -8.07 -10.60 -16.58
N ASP A 124 -7.03 -9.77 -16.64
CA ASP A 124 -6.07 -9.71 -17.74
C ASP A 124 -4.84 -10.61 -17.56
N LEU A 125 -4.82 -11.45 -16.52
CA LEU A 125 -3.80 -12.51 -16.36
C LEU A 125 -4.20 -13.74 -17.20
N PRO A 126 -3.33 -14.22 -18.12
CA PRO A 126 -3.60 -15.38 -18.98
C PRO A 126 -3.63 -16.72 -18.23
#